data_AF-A0A8H6RKB2-F1
#
_entry.id   AF-A0A8H6RKB2-F1
#
_cell.length_a   1.000
_cell.length_b   1.000
_cell.length_c   1.000
_cell.angle_alpha   90.00
_cell.angle_beta   90.00
_cell.angle_gamma   90.00
#
_symmetry.space_group_name_H-M   'P 1'
#
loop_
_entity.id
_entity.type
_entity.pdbx_description
1 polymer ?
#
loop_
_entity_poly.entity_id
_entity_poly.type
_entity_poly.pdbx_seq_one_letter_code
_entity_poly.pdbx_strand_id
1 'polypeptide(L)'
;MNGPNLWMLVYDSTLSAAEAYSSANGEYVLVNVDATVTVTIDPVFIRYRDGTGAYQYHVTLNSAPNQASTCDVSGKMRNPLGEERYFDCSALFLFRIQSFQSSVLHERRKLEWGDFGASVGAYFALIQAGSWVLSLVAFAR
;
A
#
# COMPACT_ATOMS: atom_id res chain seq x y z
N MET A 1 4.89 -7.69 24.56
CA MET A 1 4.53 -6.25 24.62
C MET A 1 3.02 -6.16 24.49
N ASN A 2 2.29 -6.14 25.60
CA ASN A 2 0.83 -6.01 25.62
C ASN A 2 0.50 -4.61 26.17
N GLY A 3 0.50 -3.62 25.28
CA GLY A 3 0.05 -2.27 25.57
C GLY A 3 -1.19 -1.95 24.72
N PRO A 4 -1.88 -0.82 24.96
CA PRO A 4 -2.93 -0.37 24.08
C PRO A 4 -2.34 -0.16 22.68
N ASN A 5 -3.06 -0.63 21.67
CA ASN A 5 -2.69 -0.41 20.28
C ASN A 5 -3.74 0.49 19.62
N LEU A 6 -3.28 1.43 18.81
CA LEU A 6 -4.10 2.35 18.05
C LEU A 6 -3.87 2.13 16.56
N TRP A 7 -4.94 2.04 15.80
CA TRP A 7 -4.86 2.01 14.34
C TRP A 7 -4.64 3.41 13.80
N MET A 8 -3.63 3.57 12.97
CA MET A 8 -3.33 4.81 12.26
C MET A 8 -3.50 4.56 10.76
N LEU A 9 -4.17 5.49 10.09
CA LEU A 9 -4.31 5.53 8.64
C LEU A 9 -3.55 6.72 8.10
N VAL A 10 -2.61 6.48 7.18
CA VAL A 10 -1.90 7.52 6.43
C VAL A 10 -2.45 7.56 5.02
N TYR A 11 -2.93 8.72 4.58
CA TYR A 11 -3.59 8.89 3.29
C TYR A 11 -3.42 10.32 2.78
N ASP A 12 -3.67 10.52 1.48
CA ASP A 12 -3.69 11.85 0.87
C ASP A 12 -4.95 12.62 1.30
N SER A 13 -4.76 13.86 1.72
CA SER A 13 -5.84 14.82 2.05
C SER A 13 -6.84 15.07 0.91
N THR A 14 -6.50 14.73 -0.33
CA THR A 14 -7.43 14.81 -1.47
C THR A 14 -8.54 13.76 -1.42
N LEU A 15 -8.37 12.69 -0.63
CA LEU A 15 -9.34 11.62 -0.44
C LEU A 15 -10.00 11.76 0.94
N SER A 16 -11.24 11.29 1.08
CA SER A 16 -11.80 11.06 2.42
C SER A 16 -11.18 9.81 3.06
N ALA A 17 -11.17 9.75 4.40
CA ALA A 17 -10.66 8.58 5.12
C ALA A 17 -11.37 7.27 4.73
N ALA A 18 -12.68 7.34 4.45
CA ALA A 18 -13.47 6.19 4.00
C ALA A 18 -13.08 5.73 2.59
N GLU A 19 -12.88 6.69 1.67
CA GLU A 19 -12.41 6.40 0.32
C GLU A 19 -11.02 5.79 0.34
N ALA A 20 -10.07 6.39 1.09
CA ALA A 20 -8.72 5.87 1.25
C ALA A 20 -8.69 4.45 1.82
N TYR A 21 -9.63 4.12 2.73
CA TYR A 21 -9.84 2.75 3.23
C TYR A 21 -10.29 1.80 2.14
N SER A 22 -11.35 2.17 1.42
CA SER A 22 -11.96 1.30 0.42
C SER A 22 -11.12 1.11 -0.85
N SER A 23 -10.35 2.12 -1.23
CA SER A 23 -9.63 2.16 -2.50
C SER A 23 -8.16 1.73 -2.39
N ALA A 24 -7.71 1.31 -1.21
CA ALA A 24 -6.32 0.94 -0.91
C ALA A 24 -5.28 2.04 -1.25
N ASN A 25 -5.71 3.31 -1.24
CA ASN A 25 -4.84 4.48 -1.48
C ASN A 25 -4.30 5.10 -0.17
N GLY A 26 -4.56 4.45 0.96
CA GLY A 26 -3.98 4.77 2.25
C GLY A 26 -3.32 3.53 2.86
N GLU A 27 -2.43 3.75 3.82
CA GLU A 27 -1.74 2.68 4.52
C GLU A 27 -2.18 2.59 5.98
N TYR A 28 -2.54 1.37 6.37
CA TYR A 28 -3.00 1.03 7.71
C TYR A 28 -1.87 0.44 8.52
N VAL A 29 -1.56 1.07 9.65
CA VAL A 29 -0.53 0.57 10.56
C VAL A 29 -1.05 0.54 11.99
N LEU A 30 -0.70 -0.53 12.70
CA LEU A 30 -1.02 -0.69 14.11
C LEU A 30 0.13 -0.11 14.94
N VAL A 31 -0.18 0.85 15.80
CA VAL A 31 0.82 1.53 16.62
C VAL A 31 0.60 1.22 18.10
N ASN A 32 1.66 0.81 18.79
CA ASN A 32 1.64 0.66 20.24
C ASN A 32 1.81 2.03 20.90
N VAL A 33 0.83 2.47 21.69
CA VAL A 33 0.84 3.79 22.34
C VAL A 33 1.65 3.84 23.64
N ASP A 34 2.05 2.69 24.20
CA ASP A 34 2.96 2.61 25.36
C ASP A 34 4.45 2.73 24.95
N ALA A 35 4.73 2.94 23.68
CA ALA A 35 6.07 3.11 23.16
C ALA A 35 6.28 4.53 22.62
N THR A 36 7.54 4.97 22.62
CA THR A 36 7.93 6.08 21.75
C THR A 36 8.00 5.54 20.33
N VAL A 37 7.17 6.08 19.44
CA VAL A 37 7.04 5.57 18.07
C VAL A 37 7.53 6.60 17.08
N THR A 38 8.50 6.21 16.27
CA THR A 38 8.91 6.94 15.08
C THR A 38 8.15 6.39 13.88
N VAL A 39 7.34 7.25 13.26
CA VAL A 39 6.58 6.97 12.06
C VAL A 39 7.35 7.53 10.88
N THR A 40 7.89 6.64 10.06
CA THR A 40 8.59 6.98 8.84
C THR A 40 7.63 6.83 7.67
N ILE A 41 7.45 7.88 6.88
CA ILE A 41 6.54 7.91 5.73
C ILE A 41 7.36 8.13 4.47
N ASP A 42 7.22 7.21 3.52
CA ASP A 42 7.88 7.24 2.21
C ASP A 42 6.82 7.35 1.11
N PRO A 43 6.41 8.60 0.75
CA PRO A 43 5.44 8.82 -0.29
C PRO A 43 6.05 8.62 -1.68
N VAL A 44 5.37 7.81 -2.51
CA VAL A 44 5.65 7.60 -3.92
C VAL A 44 4.48 8.11 -4.73
N PHE A 45 4.67 9.19 -5.49
CA PHE A 45 3.66 9.62 -6.44
C PHE A 45 3.66 8.68 -7.65
N ILE A 46 2.49 8.13 -7.97
CA ILE A 46 2.28 7.31 -9.16
C ILE A 46 1.36 8.08 -10.09
N ARG A 47 1.85 8.36 -11.29
CA ARG A 47 1.05 8.95 -12.37
C ARG A 47 0.74 7.90 -13.43
N TYR A 48 -0.55 7.71 -13.69
CA TYR A 48 -1.08 6.88 -14.76
C TYR A 48 -1.27 7.71 -16.03
N ARG A 49 -1.33 7.03 -17.19
CA ARG A 49 -1.40 7.68 -18.51
C ARG A 49 -2.74 8.36 -18.80
N ASP A 50 -3.80 7.91 -18.16
CA ASP A 50 -5.14 8.54 -18.20
C ASP A 50 -5.18 9.91 -17.50
N GLY A 51 -4.05 10.33 -16.91
CA GLY A 51 -3.93 11.59 -16.19
C GLY A 51 -4.28 11.46 -14.71
N THR A 52 -4.80 10.30 -14.29
CA THR A 52 -5.01 10.01 -12.87
C THR A 52 -3.66 9.79 -12.19
N GLY A 53 -3.53 10.25 -10.96
CA GLY A 53 -2.34 10.04 -10.17
C GLY A 53 -2.70 10.03 -8.71
N ALA A 54 -2.03 9.17 -7.95
CA ALA A 54 -2.24 9.03 -6.53
C ALA A 54 -0.89 8.83 -5.84
N TYR A 55 -0.78 9.32 -4.62
CA TYR A 55 0.32 8.95 -3.74
C TYR A 55 0.07 7.56 -3.19
N GLN A 56 1.05 6.68 -3.36
CA GLN A 56 1.18 5.49 -2.53
C GLN A 56 2.08 5.83 -1.36
N TYR A 57 1.67 5.42 -0.17
CA TYR A 57 2.43 5.61 1.05
C TYR A 57 3.06 4.26 1.42
N HIS A 58 4.31 4.32 1.88
CA HIS A 58 4.93 3.24 2.63
C HIS A 58 5.30 3.76 4.03
N VAL A 59 4.80 3.09 5.07
CA VAL A 59 4.88 3.56 6.46
C VAL A 59 5.63 2.53 7.27
N THR A 60 6.83 2.90 7.70
CA THR A 60 7.65 2.08 8.58
C THR A 60 7.55 2.60 10.02
N LEU A 61 7.28 1.68 10.94
CA LEU A 61 7.19 1.98 12.37
C LEU A 61 8.44 1.48 13.10
N ASN A 62 9.10 2.38 13.82
CA ASN A 62 10.15 2.03 14.77
C ASN A 62 9.69 2.41 16.17
N SER A 63 9.52 1.42 17.04
CA SER A 63 9.05 1.61 18.41
C SER A 63 10.16 1.33 19.42
N ALA A 64 10.38 2.25 20.35
CA ALA A 64 11.20 2.02 21.54
C ALA A 64 10.27 1.92 22.77
N PRO A 65 10.29 0.81 23.54
CA PRO A 65 9.45 0.67 24.72
C PRO A 65 9.81 1.73 25.77
N ASN A 66 8.81 2.45 26.26
CA ASN A 66 9.02 3.36 27.38
C ASN A 66 9.02 2.57 28.69
N GLN A 67 10.21 2.21 29.18
CA GLN A 67 10.34 1.42 30.42
C GLN A 67 9.91 2.19 31.69
N ALA A 68 9.86 3.53 31.63
CA ALA A 68 9.49 4.37 32.77
C ALA A 68 8.06 4.93 32.69
N SER A 69 7.33 4.69 31.58
CA SER A 69 6.08 5.40 31.24
C SER A 69 4.87 4.51 31.06
N THR A 70 4.79 3.41 31.80
CA THR A 70 3.61 2.54 31.71
C THR A 70 2.42 3.29 32.31
N CYS A 71 1.47 3.62 31.46
CA CYS A 71 0.23 4.25 31.84
C CYS A 71 -0.59 3.31 32.72
N ASP A 72 -0.91 3.78 33.92
CA ASP A 72 -1.83 3.06 34.80
C ASP A 72 -3.27 3.19 34.26
N VAL A 73 -4.17 2.29 34.66
CA VAL A 73 -5.57 2.21 34.21
C VAL A 73 -6.35 3.51 34.46
N SER A 74 -5.83 4.37 35.34
CA SER A 74 -6.34 5.71 35.64
C SER A 74 -6.04 6.76 34.57
N GLY A 75 -5.33 6.41 33.48
CA GLY A 75 -4.89 7.34 32.44
C GLY A 75 -3.79 8.30 32.92
N LYS A 76 -3.16 7.97 34.06
CA LYS A 76 -2.17 8.80 34.73
C LYS A 76 -0.85 8.08 34.86
N MET A 77 0.23 8.81 34.63
CA MET A 77 1.61 8.35 34.77
C MET A 77 2.21 8.94 36.04
N ARG A 78 2.79 8.08 36.88
CA ARG A 78 3.50 8.53 38.08
C ARG A 78 4.80 9.22 37.67
N ASN A 79 5.11 10.37 38.28
CA ASN A 79 6.36 11.08 38.00
C ASN A 79 7.57 10.13 38.17
N PRO A 80 8.42 9.92 37.15
CA PRO A 80 9.61 9.09 37.26
C PRO A 80 10.64 9.65 38.26
N LEU A 81 10.51 10.93 38.66
CA LEU A 81 11.34 11.57 39.69
C LEU A 81 10.81 11.37 41.13
N GLY A 82 9.76 10.57 41.33
CA GLY A 82 9.33 10.12 42.66
C GLY A 82 8.42 11.07 43.44
N GLU A 83 8.02 12.20 42.87
CA GLU A 83 7.00 13.07 43.49
C GLU A 83 5.59 12.47 43.30
N GLU A 84 4.66 12.67 44.26
CA GLU A 84 3.23 12.27 44.17
C GLU A 84 2.44 13.04 43.10
N ARG A 85 3.10 13.49 42.03
CA ARG A 85 2.47 14.15 40.89
C ARG A 85 2.21 13.12 39.81
N TYR A 86 0.96 13.11 39.38
CA TYR A 86 0.48 12.30 38.28
C TYR A 86 0.35 13.19 37.03
N PHE A 87 0.91 12.76 35.92
CA PHE A 87 0.77 13.42 34.62
C PHE A 87 -0.23 12.65 33.75
N ASP A 88 -0.94 13.37 32.88
CA ASP A 88 -1.81 12.70 31.91
C ASP A 88 -0.97 11.87 30.95
N CYS A 89 -1.44 10.67 30.66
CA CYS A 89 -0.80 9.77 29.72
C CYS A 89 -0.82 10.33 28.30
N SER A 90 0.36 10.60 27.75
CA SER A 90 0.53 11.09 26.39
C SER A 90 1.36 10.11 25.57
N ALA A 91 0.86 9.72 24.39
CA ALA A 91 1.63 9.00 23.40
C ALA A 91 2.55 9.96 22.64
N LEU A 92 3.81 9.56 22.42
CA LEU A 92 4.78 10.35 21.66
C LEU A 92 4.99 9.75 20.27
N PHE A 93 4.59 10.51 19.25
CA PHE A 93 4.78 10.18 17.85
C PHE A 93 5.80 11.14 17.23
N LEU A 94 6.83 10.58 16.60
CA LEU A 94 7.82 11.32 15.82
C LEU A 94 7.60 11.01 14.35
N PHE A 95 7.09 11.99 13.60
CA PHE A 95 6.86 11.84 12.16
C PHE A 95 8.08 12.27 11.37
N ARG A 96 8.53 11.39 10.46
CA ARG A 96 9.62 11.67 9.52
C ARG A 96 9.19 11.30 8.12
N ILE A 97 9.35 12.22 7.19
CA ILE A 97 9.24 11.94 5.75
C ILE A 97 10.66 11.74 5.22
N GLN A 98 11.03 10.55 4.72
CA GLN A 98 12.43 10.36 4.29
C GLN A 98 12.70 10.98 2.93
N SER A 99 11.81 10.77 1.96
CA SER A 99 11.95 11.34 0.63
C SER A 99 10.62 11.39 -0.10
N PHE A 100 10.46 12.38 -0.99
CA PHE A 100 9.38 12.39 -1.96
C PHE A 100 9.89 11.79 -3.25
N GLN A 101 9.40 10.61 -3.61
CA GLN A 101 9.71 10.00 -4.90
C GLN A 101 8.51 10.16 -5.83
N SER A 102 8.79 10.38 -7.12
CA SER A 102 7.78 10.39 -8.17
C SER A 102 8.17 9.36 -9.21
N SER A 103 7.30 8.37 -9.44
CA SER A 103 7.48 7.35 -10.47
C SER A 103 6.36 7.48 -11.50
N VAL A 104 6.73 7.47 -12.77
CA VAL A 104 5.76 7.44 -13.87
C VAL A 104 5.67 6.00 -14.36
N LEU A 105 4.65 5.28 -13.90
CA LEU A 105 4.40 3.92 -14.36
C LEU A 105 3.88 3.96 -15.80
N HIS A 106 4.70 3.44 -16.71
CA HIS A 106 4.30 3.22 -18.09
C HIS A 106 3.67 1.84 -18.20
N GLU A 107 2.34 1.77 -18.20
CA GLU A 107 1.63 0.53 -18.53
C GLU A 107 1.90 0.21 -20.01
N ARG A 108 2.73 -0.81 -20.28
CA ARG A 108 2.91 -1.33 -21.64
C ARG A 108 1.67 -2.16 -21.99
N ARG A 109 0.67 -1.51 -22.58
CA ARG A 109 -0.53 -2.09 -23.23
C ARG A 109 -1.25 -3.15 -22.38
N LYS A 110 -2.46 -2.83 -21.88
CA LYS A 110 -3.37 -3.87 -21.41
C LYS A 110 -3.64 -4.85 -22.55
N LEU A 111 -3.29 -6.12 -22.34
CA LEU A 111 -3.70 -7.20 -23.23
C LEU A 111 -5.21 -7.35 -23.10
N GLU A 112 -5.94 -6.80 -24.06
CA GLU A 112 -7.37 -6.98 -24.14
C GLU A 112 -7.67 -8.42 -24.57
N TRP A 113 -8.77 -9.00 -24.09
CA TRP A 113 -9.21 -10.34 -24.52
C TRP A 113 -9.35 -10.46 -26.05
N GLY A 114 -9.63 -9.34 -26.74
CA GLY A 114 -9.62 -9.27 -28.19
C GLY A 114 -8.23 -9.53 -28.82
N ASP A 115 -7.16 -9.02 -28.21
CA ASP A 115 -5.78 -9.28 -28.67
C ASP A 115 -5.40 -10.76 -28.47
N PHE A 116 -5.86 -11.38 -27.39
CA PHE A 116 -5.70 -12.81 -27.17
C PHE A 116 -6.46 -13.62 -28.23
N GLY A 117 -7.74 -13.30 -28.44
CA GLY A 117 -8.59 -13.95 -29.44
C GLY A 117 -8.08 -13.80 -30.87
N ALA A 118 -7.52 -12.64 -31.23
CA ALA A 118 -6.93 -12.41 -32.54
C ALA A 118 -5.68 -13.28 -32.77
N SER A 119 -4.81 -13.44 -31.77
CA SER A 119 -3.61 -14.27 -31.92
C SER A 119 -3.95 -15.77 -32.02
N VAL A 120 -4.91 -16.23 -31.21
CA VAL A 120 -5.38 -17.63 -31.24
C VAL A 120 -6.16 -17.91 -32.53
N GLY A 121 -7.02 -16.99 -32.96
CA GLY A 121 -7.77 -17.09 -34.22
C GLY A 121 -6.85 -17.15 -35.45
N ALA A 122 -5.77 -16.35 -35.47
CA ALA A 122 -4.77 -16.40 -36.53
C ALA A 122 -4.07 -17.77 -36.61
N TYR A 123 -3.78 -18.39 -35.46
CA TYR A 123 -3.17 -19.72 -35.41
C TYR A 123 -4.11 -20.81 -35.94
N PHE A 124 -5.39 -20.79 -35.56
CA PHE A 124 -6.39 -21.72 -36.09
C PHE A 124 -6.60 -21.55 -37.60
N ALA A 125 -6.67 -20.31 -38.09
CA ALA A 125 -6.79 -20.02 -39.52
C ALA A 125 -5.60 -20.57 -40.31
N LEU A 126 -4.38 -20.47 -39.76
CA LEU A 126 -3.17 -21.00 -40.38
C LEU A 126 -3.17 -22.53 -40.45
N ILE A 127 -3.59 -23.21 -39.39
CA ILE A 127 -3.76 -24.67 -39.40
C ILE A 127 -4.82 -25.07 -40.45
N GLN A 128 -5.96 -24.40 -40.47
CA GLN A 128 -7.04 -24.68 -41.42
C GLN A 128 -6.58 -24.53 -42.87
N ALA A 129 -5.87 -23.44 -43.18
CA ALA A 129 -5.32 -23.19 -44.50
C ALA A 129 -4.27 -24.25 -44.90
N GLY A 130 -3.39 -24.62 -43.97
CA GLY A 130 -2.42 -25.71 -44.18
C GLY A 130 -3.10 -27.05 -44.45
N SER A 131 -4.17 -27.38 -43.72
CA SER A 131 -4.95 -28.61 -43.96
C SER A 131 -5.60 -28.64 -45.34
N TRP A 132 -6.11 -27.50 -45.86
CA TRP A 132 -6.66 -27.44 -47.20
C TRP A 132 -5.61 -27.67 -48.29
N VAL A 133 -4.44 -27.06 -48.15
CA VAL A 133 -3.32 -27.25 -49.08
C VAL A 133 -2.87 -28.71 -49.09
N LEU A 134 -2.69 -29.32 -47.92
CA LEU A 134 -2.30 -30.73 -47.82
C LEU A 134 -3.36 -31.68 -48.37
N SER A 135 -4.65 -31.37 -48.16
CA SER A 135 -5.76 -32.14 -48.73
C SER A 135 -5.75 -32.07 -50.26
N LEU A 136 -5.57 -30.89 -50.84
CA LEU A 136 -5.48 -30.73 -52.31
C LEU A 136 -4.30 -31.52 -52.90
N VAL A 137 -3.14 -31.50 -52.24
CA VAL A 137 -1.97 -32.27 -52.69
C VAL A 137 -2.19 -33.78 -52.55
N ALA A 138 -2.93 -34.22 -51.52
CA ALA A 138 -3.26 -35.63 -51.32
C ALA A 138 -4.25 -36.18 -52.36
N PHE A 139 -5.23 -35.37 -52.80
CA PHE A 139 -6.21 -35.75 -53.83
C PHE A 139 -5.76 -35.48 -55.27
N ALA A 140 -4.61 -34.82 -55.47
CA ALA A 140 -3.99 -34.62 -56.78
C ALA A 140 -3.08 -35.81 -57.21
N ARG A 141 -2.99 -36.85 -56.38
CA ARG A 141 -2.38 -38.15 -56.68
C ARG A 141 -3.46 -39.19 -56.93
#